data_AF-A0A521UNH7-F1
#
_entry.id   AF-A0A521UNH7-F1
#
_cell.length_a   1.000
_cell.length_b   1.000
_cell.length_c   1.000
_cell.angle_alpha   90.00
_cell.angle_beta   90.00
_cell.angle_gamma   90.00
#
_symmetry.space_group_name_H-M   'P 1'
#
loop_
_entity.id
_entity.type
_entity.pdbx_description
1 polymer ?
#
loop_
_entity_poly.entity_id
_entity_poly.type
_entity_poly.pdbx_seq_one_letter_code
_entity_poly.pdbx_strand_id
1 'polypeptide(L)'
;MKFDRRSFLKLSSIVAVTAGAQVVLRFGSGEADATSQSSATALPANILVRFKDGHQDLMRLEEYVKGVVEAEMATRWPMEALKAQAVAARTYAVKSFTSSGFVSESGQAYKTSRHDDTSAAVDATSGQVMTYKGAIILPNFFAQCNGVTTRDSERALNWRTGQELRWNYVAYLRARPCSGHAPYTGGSGSGYKGHGVGMCQTGARDLATKGMGYQEILGRYYTSVQVVTLPVFNASNPTPPKK
;
A
#
# COMPACT_ATOMS: atom_id res chain seq x y z
N MET A 1 -18.43 54.33 -42.94
CA MET A 1 -17.92 52.96 -42.80
C MET A 1 -19.10 51.98 -42.86
N LYS A 2 -19.19 51.19 -43.93
CA LYS A 2 -20.11 50.03 -44.06
C LYS A 2 -19.29 48.76 -43.75
N PHE A 3 -19.84 47.80 -43.01
CA PHE A 3 -20.30 46.51 -43.56
C PHE A 3 -20.79 45.55 -42.46
N ASP A 4 -21.97 44.99 -42.74
CA ASP A 4 -22.64 43.83 -42.15
C ASP A 4 -21.90 42.51 -42.49
N ARG A 5 -21.98 41.48 -41.63
CA ARG A 5 -22.00 40.07 -42.06
C ARG A 5 -22.80 39.17 -41.10
N ARG A 6 -23.92 38.69 -41.64
CA ARG A 6 -24.71 37.52 -41.21
C ARG A 6 -24.00 36.18 -41.48
N SER A 7 -24.32 35.21 -40.61
CA SER A 7 -24.55 33.76 -40.77
C SER A 7 -23.83 32.96 -41.88
N PHE A 8 -23.20 31.83 -41.51
CA PHE A 8 -23.15 30.60 -42.33
C PHE A 8 -23.08 29.32 -41.48
N LEU A 9 -23.86 28.32 -41.91
CA LEU A 9 -23.95 26.93 -41.44
C LEU A 9 -22.64 26.12 -41.62
N LYS A 10 -22.42 25.04 -40.84
CA LYS A 10 -22.49 23.63 -41.33
C LYS A 10 -22.09 22.56 -40.31
N LEU A 11 -22.92 21.50 -40.35
CA LEU A 11 -22.78 20.07 -40.01
C LEU A 11 -21.49 19.53 -39.38
N SER A 12 -21.64 18.63 -38.43
CA SER A 12 -20.81 17.43 -38.32
C SER A 12 -21.63 16.24 -37.79
N SER A 13 -21.35 15.09 -38.39
CA SER A 13 -22.19 13.91 -38.50
C SER A 13 -22.33 13.09 -37.22
N ILE A 14 -23.47 12.42 -37.11
CA ILE A 14 -23.72 11.31 -36.19
C ILE A 14 -22.96 10.08 -36.68
N VAL A 15 -22.15 9.47 -35.81
CA VAL A 15 -21.81 8.04 -35.89
C VAL A 15 -22.35 7.41 -34.62
N ALA A 16 -23.44 6.65 -34.76
CA ALA A 16 -23.97 5.81 -33.70
C ALA A 16 -23.34 4.42 -33.83
N VAL A 17 -22.64 3.98 -32.79
CA VAL A 17 -22.43 2.55 -32.54
C VAL A 17 -23.13 2.27 -31.22
N THR A 18 -24.23 1.54 -31.32
CA THR A 18 -25.05 1.10 -30.19
C THR A 18 -24.48 -0.19 -29.61
N ALA A 19 -24.15 -0.15 -28.33
CA ALA A 19 -24.18 -1.32 -27.45
C ALA A 19 -24.64 -0.87 -26.05
N GLY A 20 -25.93 -1.04 -25.79
CA GLY A 20 -26.57 -1.19 -24.48
C GLY A 20 -26.14 -0.30 -23.32
N ALA A 21 -26.74 0.88 -23.19
CA ALA A 21 -27.08 1.48 -21.90
C ALA A 21 -28.25 2.48 -22.11
N GLN A 22 -29.34 2.35 -21.36
CA GLN A 22 -30.42 3.32 -21.38
C GLN A 22 -29.90 4.66 -20.82
N VAL A 23 -29.86 5.69 -21.67
CA VAL A 23 -29.54 7.06 -21.28
C VAL A 23 -30.82 7.70 -20.72
N VAL A 24 -30.90 7.84 -19.40
CA VAL A 24 -31.88 8.73 -18.76
C VAL A 24 -31.26 10.12 -18.70
N LEU A 25 -31.72 11.04 -19.56
CA LEU A 25 -31.30 12.45 -19.53
C LEU A 25 -31.98 13.15 -18.34
N ARG A 26 -31.21 13.48 -17.30
CA ARG A 26 -31.62 14.43 -16.26
C ARG A 26 -30.88 15.76 -16.48
N PHE A 27 -31.65 16.82 -16.72
CA PHE A 27 -31.14 18.19 -16.68
C PHE A 27 -31.08 18.66 -15.22
N GLY A 28 -29.87 18.84 -14.70
CA GLY A 28 -29.63 19.42 -13.38
C GLY A 28 -28.33 20.18 -13.40
N SER A 29 -28.41 21.50 -13.22
CA SER A 29 -27.28 22.38 -12.95
C SER A 29 -26.69 22.04 -11.59
N GLY A 30 -25.55 21.36 -11.57
CA GLY A 30 -24.80 21.02 -10.37
C GLY A 30 -23.38 20.64 -10.75
N GLU A 31 -22.42 21.21 -10.03
CA GLU A 31 -20.98 21.09 -10.25
C GLU A 31 -20.51 19.65 -10.45
N ALA A 32 -19.63 19.47 -11.43
CA ALA A 32 -18.98 18.20 -11.72
C ALA A 32 -17.96 17.86 -10.62
N ASP A 33 -18.35 17.05 -9.64
CA ASP A 33 -17.40 16.21 -8.90
C ASP A 33 -17.33 14.84 -9.56
N ALA A 34 -16.39 14.69 -10.49
CA ALA A 34 -16.05 13.44 -11.13
C ALA A 34 -14.73 12.92 -10.56
N THR A 35 -14.75 12.42 -9.32
CA THR A 35 -13.68 11.54 -8.84
C THR A 35 -14.03 10.09 -9.16
N SER A 36 -13.56 9.59 -10.31
CA SER A 36 -13.60 8.15 -10.61
C SER A 36 -12.64 7.41 -9.67
N GLN A 37 -13.14 6.93 -8.53
CA GLN A 37 -12.39 6.01 -7.68
C GLN A 37 -12.33 4.65 -8.38
N SER A 38 -11.25 4.41 -9.13
CA SER A 38 -10.94 3.08 -9.63
C SER A 38 -10.60 2.17 -8.44
N SER A 39 -11.60 1.39 -8.00
CA SER A 39 -11.40 0.32 -7.04
C SER A 39 -10.58 -0.78 -7.71
N ALA A 40 -9.43 -1.14 -7.15
CA ALA A 40 -8.65 -2.26 -7.65
C ALA A 40 -9.46 -3.56 -7.45
N THR A 41 -9.80 -4.24 -8.55
CA THR A 41 -10.62 -5.46 -8.56
C THR A 41 -9.80 -6.74 -8.53
N ALA A 42 -8.49 -6.67 -8.80
CA ALA A 42 -7.59 -7.82 -8.79
C ALA A 42 -6.14 -7.40 -8.47
N LEU A 43 -5.33 -8.36 -8.00
CA LEU A 43 -3.89 -8.19 -7.76
C LEU A 43 -3.08 -8.65 -8.97
N PRO A 44 -1.93 -8.01 -9.25
CA PRO A 44 -0.99 -8.51 -10.26
C PRO A 44 -0.34 -9.81 -9.78
N ALA A 45 -0.31 -10.83 -10.64
CA ALA A 45 0.42 -12.08 -10.33
C ALA A 45 1.92 -11.88 -10.20
N ASN A 46 2.48 -11.01 -11.04
CA ASN A 46 3.89 -10.67 -11.07
C ASN A 46 4.06 -9.15 -10.92
N ILE A 47 5.12 -8.75 -10.23
CA ILE A 47 5.54 -7.37 -10.06
C ILE A 47 6.97 -7.21 -10.52
N LEU A 48 7.31 -6.02 -11.00
CA LEU A 48 8.68 -5.65 -11.32
C LEU A 48 9.33 -5.09 -10.05
N VAL A 49 10.44 -5.68 -9.62
CA VAL A 49 11.19 -5.26 -8.43
C VAL A 49 12.50 -4.62 -8.88
N ARG A 50 12.80 -3.42 -8.39
CA ARG A 50 14.07 -2.72 -8.62
C ARG A 50 14.94 -2.79 -7.38
N PHE A 51 16.10 -3.40 -7.52
CA PHE A 51 17.10 -3.56 -6.46
C PHE A 51 18.03 -2.35 -6.38
N LYS A 52 18.80 -2.27 -5.29
CA LYS A 52 19.65 -1.11 -4.98
C LYS A 52 20.79 -0.87 -5.98
N ASP A 53 21.30 -1.93 -6.58
CA ASP A 53 22.32 -1.87 -7.65
C ASP A 53 21.72 -1.48 -9.03
N GLY A 54 20.41 -1.28 -9.10
CA GLY A 54 19.69 -0.84 -10.30
C GLY A 54 19.12 -1.95 -11.17
N HIS A 55 19.44 -3.23 -10.92
CA HIS A 55 18.82 -4.32 -11.68
C HIS A 55 17.32 -4.45 -11.36
N GLN A 56 16.58 -5.04 -12.30
CA GLN A 56 15.15 -5.26 -12.15
C GLN A 56 14.79 -6.71 -12.48
N ASP A 57 14.04 -7.35 -11.59
CA ASP A 57 13.51 -8.69 -11.81
C ASP A 57 11.99 -8.69 -11.80
N LEU A 58 11.42 -9.49 -12.70
CA LEU A 58 10.00 -9.83 -12.67
C LEU A 58 9.79 -10.98 -11.68
N MET A 59 9.04 -10.72 -10.62
CA MET A 59 8.84 -11.67 -9.52
C MET A 59 7.36 -11.95 -9.30
N ARG A 60 7.03 -13.19 -8.92
CA ARG A 60 5.70 -13.50 -8.37
C ARG A 60 5.46 -12.68 -7.12
N LEU A 61 4.29 -12.04 -7.02
CA LEU A 61 3.95 -11.16 -5.90
C LEU A 61 4.13 -11.86 -4.55
N GLU A 62 3.58 -13.05 -4.37
CA GLU A 62 3.66 -13.79 -3.10
C GLU A 62 5.11 -14.19 -2.76
N GLU A 63 5.93 -14.53 -3.77
CA GLU A 63 7.34 -14.87 -3.54
C GLU A 63 8.16 -13.65 -3.13
N TYR A 64 7.84 -12.47 -3.69
CA TYR A 64 8.43 -11.21 -3.22
C TYR A 64 8.04 -10.93 -1.76
N VAL A 65 6.75 -11.07 -1.42
CA VAL A 65 6.24 -10.81 -0.07
C VAL A 65 6.90 -11.73 0.97
N LYS A 66 7.16 -13.01 0.65
CA LYS A 66 7.93 -13.92 1.53
C LYS A 66 9.31 -13.36 1.87
N GLY A 67 10.02 -12.85 0.86
CA GLY A 67 11.33 -12.23 1.05
C GLY A 67 11.28 -10.93 1.86
N VAL A 68 10.19 -10.16 1.76
CA VAL A 68 9.99 -8.95 2.58
C VAL A 68 9.74 -9.30 4.05
N VAL A 69 8.81 -10.22 4.32
CA VAL A 69 8.44 -10.57 5.70
C VAL A 69 9.64 -11.12 6.48
N GLU A 70 10.49 -11.92 5.84
CA GLU A 70 11.73 -12.42 6.45
C GLU A 70 12.81 -11.35 6.64
N ALA A 71 12.84 -10.34 5.78
CA ALA A 71 13.78 -9.23 5.93
C ALA A 71 13.36 -8.26 7.06
N GLU A 72 12.04 -8.08 7.23
CA GLU A 72 11.44 -7.09 8.12
C GLU A 72 11.16 -7.63 9.54
N MET A 73 10.81 -8.90 9.67
CA MET A 73 10.45 -9.51 10.96
C MET A 73 11.38 -10.65 11.34
N ALA A 74 11.60 -10.85 12.64
CA ALA A 74 12.31 -12.05 13.08
C ALA A 74 11.42 -13.28 12.92
N THR A 75 11.99 -14.39 12.45
CA THR A 75 11.25 -15.56 11.98
C THR A 75 10.41 -16.27 13.06
N ARG A 76 10.70 -16.05 14.34
CA ARG A 76 9.96 -16.63 15.49
C ARG A 76 8.99 -15.66 16.16
N TRP A 77 8.66 -14.55 15.51
CA TRP A 77 7.63 -13.66 16.03
C TRP A 77 6.25 -14.32 15.95
N PRO A 78 5.27 -13.91 16.79
CA PRO A 78 3.95 -14.49 16.78
C PRO A 78 3.32 -14.46 15.38
N MET A 79 2.66 -15.56 15.01
CA MET A 79 2.07 -15.74 13.68
C MET A 79 1.17 -14.58 13.25
N GLU A 80 0.37 -14.03 14.17
CA GLU A 80 -0.53 -12.90 13.88
C GLU A 80 0.23 -11.60 13.56
N ALA A 81 1.42 -11.39 14.12
CA ALA A 81 2.28 -10.26 13.76
C ALA A 81 2.90 -10.46 12.37
N LEU A 82 3.34 -11.69 12.05
CA LEU A 82 3.87 -12.05 10.73
C LEU A 82 2.79 -11.88 9.65
N LYS A 83 1.55 -12.30 9.91
CA LYS A 83 0.39 -12.11 9.03
C LYS A 83 0.08 -10.63 8.81
N ALA A 84 0.10 -9.81 9.87
CA ALA A 84 -0.11 -8.38 9.75
C ALA A 84 0.95 -7.73 8.83
N GLN A 85 2.22 -8.10 9.02
CA GLN A 85 3.30 -7.66 8.13
C GLN A 85 3.15 -8.16 6.69
N ALA A 86 2.70 -9.41 6.48
CA ALA A 86 2.47 -9.95 5.15
C ALA A 86 1.42 -9.14 4.38
N VAL A 87 0.28 -8.84 5.01
CA VAL A 87 -0.79 -8.01 4.41
C VAL A 87 -0.29 -6.60 4.14
N ALA A 88 0.41 -5.96 5.09
CA ALA A 88 0.99 -4.63 4.89
C ALA A 88 2.00 -4.62 3.74
N ALA A 89 2.88 -5.63 3.68
CA ALA A 89 3.88 -5.72 2.65
C ALA A 89 3.30 -5.95 1.25
N ARG A 90 2.33 -6.86 1.13
CA ARG A 90 1.61 -7.10 -0.13
C ARG A 90 0.89 -5.85 -0.61
N THR A 91 0.20 -5.17 0.28
CA THR A 91 -0.52 -3.92 -0.02
C THR A 91 0.43 -2.84 -0.52
N TYR A 92 1.59 -2.65 0.16
CA TYR A 92 2.62 -1.71 -0.28
C TYR A 92 3.14 -2.07 -1.67
N ALA A 93 3.54 -3.33 -1.89
CA ALA A 93 4.08 -3.80 -3.15
C ALA A 93 3.11 -3.54 -4.32
N VAL A 94 1.84 -3.89 -4.15
CA VAL A 94 0.80 -3.67 -5.16
C VAL A 94 0.58 -2.17 -5.39
N LYS A 95 0.51 -1.35 -4.34
CA LYS A 95 0.30 0.09 -4.49
C LYS A 95 1.48 0.77 -5.19
N SER A 96 2.71 0.46 -4.81
CA SER A 96 3.92 0.98 -5.46
C SER A 96 4.01 0.54 -6.91
N PHE A 97 3.81 -0.74 -7.20
CA PHE A 97 3.85 -1.26 -8.57
C PHE A 97 2.79 -0.60 -9.47
N THR A 98 1.54 -0.51 -9.01
CA THR A 98 0.47 0.10 -9.80
C THR A 98 0.63 1.61 -9.99
N SER A 99 1.34 2.28 -9.10
CA SER A 99 1.54 3.73 -9.16
C SER A 99 2.81 4.15 -9.89
N SER A 100 3.85 3.30 -9.89
CA SER A 100 5.18 3.63 -10.41
C SER A 100 5.74 2.63 -11.43
N GLY A 101 5.04 1.53 -11.69
CA GLY A 101 5.46 0.45 -12.59
C GLY A 101 6.50 -0.52 -11.99
N PHE A 102 6.99 -0.24 -10.77
CA PHE A 102 7.93 -1.11 -10.05
C PHE A 102 7.81 -0.92 -8.54
N VAL A 103 8.34 -1.88 -7.79
CA VAL A 103 8.56 -1.79 -6.33
C VAL A 103 10.06 -1.64 -6.09
N SER A 104 10.47 -0.66 -5.29
CA SER A 104 11.88 -0.47 -4.95
C SER A 104 12.24 -1.16 -3.64
N GLU A 105 13.39 -1.82 -3.60
CA GLU A 105 14.01 -2.36 -2.38
C GLU A 105 14.40 -1.26 -1.35
N SER A 106 14.36 0.02 -1.75
CA SER A 106 14.48 1.15 -0.82
C SER A 106 13.20 1.41 -0.04
N GLY A 107 12.06 0.92 -0.52
CA GLY A 107 10.76 1.07 0.11
C GLY A 107 10.47 0.03 1.20
N GLN A 108 11.00 -1.18 1.03
CA GLN A 108 10.88 -2.29 1.99
C GLN A 108 12.13 -3.16 1.90
N ALA A 109 12.62 -3.66 3.04
CA ALA A 109 13.73 -4.60 3.04
C ALA A 109 13.33 -5.91 2.33
N TYR A 110 14.28 -6.54 1.65
CA TYR A 110 14.07 -7.80 0.94
C TYR A 110 15.25 -8.75 1.13
N LYS A 111 14.96 -10.05 1.23
CA LYS A 111 15.95 -11.14 1.23
C LYS A 111 15.52 -12.25 0.27
N THR A 112 16.51 -12.93 -0.30
CA THR A 112 16.29 -14.12 -1.14
C THR A 112 16.11 -15.41 -0.34
N SER A 113 16.55 -15.43 0.93
CA SER A 113 16.34 -16.55 1.84
C SER A 113 14.86 -16.72 2.21
N ARG A 114 14.49 -17.94 2.62
CA ARG A 114 13.13 -18.32 3.01
C ARG A 114 13.17 -19.03 4.37
N HIS A 115 12.15 -18.77 5.20
CA HIS A 115 11.87 -19.48 6.45
C HIS A 115 10.42 -19.94 6.49
N ASP A 116 10.17 -21.10 7.08
CA ASP A 116 8.84 -21.75 7.03
C ASP A 116 7.77 -20.90 7.73
N ASP A 117 8.03 -20.41 8.96
CA ASP A 117 7.06 -19.58 9.69
C ASP A 117 6.67 -18.29 8.97
N THR A 118 7.64 -17.57 8.39
CA THR A 118 7.36 -16.34 7.65
C THR A 118 6.63 -16.64 6.34
N SER A 119 7.00 -17.73 5.66
CA SER A 119 6.33 -18.18 4.44
C SER A 119 4.89 -18.61 4.71
N ALA A 120 4.65 -19.36 5.79
CA ALA A 120 3.33 -19.79 6.22
C ALA A 120 2.40 -18.59 6.53
N ALA A 121 2.93 -17.52 7.13
CA ALA A 121 2.15 -16.30 7.37
C ALA A 121 1.73 -15.59 6.07
N VAL A 122 2.62 -15.59 5.06
CA VAL A 122 2.32 -15.05 3.73
C VAL A 122 1.28 -15.90 3.04
N ASP A 123 1.45 -17.21 3.03
CA ASP A 123 0.52 -18.15 2.38
C ASP A 123 -0.87 -18.10 3.04
N ALA A 124 -0.94 -18.02 4.38
CA ALA A 124 -2.19 -17.89 5.13
C ALA A 124 -2.93 -16.56 4.90
N THR A 125 -2.26 -15.56 4.32
CA THR A 125 -2.84 -14.25 4.00
C THR A 125 -2.80 -13.95 2.50
N SER A 126 -2.63 -14.98 1.65
CA SER A 126 -2.50 -14.78 0.21
C SER A 126 -3.70 -14.01 -0.36
N GLY A 127 -3.41 -13.07 -1.26
CA GLY A 127 -4.44 -12.22 -1.86
C GLY A 127 -5.03 -11.14 -0.95
N GLN A 128 -4.66 -11.09 0.34
CA GLN A 128 -5.18 -10.09 1.26
C GLN A 128 -4.40 -8.79 1.22
N VAL A 129 -5.13 -7.68 1.07
CA VAL A 129 -4.62 -6.31 1.04
C VAL A 129 -5.49 -5.36 1.87
N MET A 130 -4.94 -4.21 2.23
CA MET A 130 -5.69 -3.13 2.91
C MET A 130 -6.24 -2.11 1.92
N THR A 131 -7.49 -1.71 2.16
CA THR A 131 -8.17 -0.66 1.39
C THR A 131 -8.73 0.42 2.30
N TYR A 132 -8.81 1.64 1.79
CA TYR A 132 -9.50 2.77 2.40
C TYR A 132 -10.42 3.40 1.36
N LYS A 133 -11.72 3.46 1.67
CA LYS A 133 -12.76 3.87 0.70
C LYS A 133 -12.65 3.09 -0.63
N GLY A 134 -12.41 1.78 -0.56
CA GLY A 134 -12.31 0.89 -1.73
C GLY A 134 -10.99 0.98 -2.52
N ALA A 135 -10.10 1.91 -2.21
CA ALA A 135 -8.80 2.03 -2.87
C ALA A 135 -7.69 1.34 -2.05
N ILE A 136 -6.80 0.58 -2.71
CA ILE A 136 -5.60 0.02 -2.07
C ILE A 136 -4.73 1.16 -1.54
N ILE A 137 -4.35 1.07 -0.26
CA ILE A 137 -3.61 2.10 0.44
C ILE A 137 -2.09 1.98 0.24
N LEU A 138 -1.33 2.98 0.68
CA LEU A 138 0.11 2.85 0.91
C LEU A 138 0.36 2.69 2.42
N PRO A 139 0.51 1.46 2.95
CA PRO A 139 0.58 1.23 4.38
C PRO A 139 2.01 1.33 4.89
N ASN A 140 2.41 2.52 5.32
CA ASN A 140 3.72 2.70 5.95
C ASN A 140 3.82 1.86 7.24
N PHE A 141 5.00 1.30 7.51
CA PHE A 141 5.31 0.55 8.74
C PHE A 141 6.78 0.77 9.10
N PHE A 142 7.13 0.55 10.36
CA PHE A 142 8.46 0.84 10.89
C PHE A 142 8.80 -0.03 12.10
N ALA A 143 10.09 -0.11 12.44
CA ALA A 143 10.60 -1.04 13.44
C ALA A 143 10.03 -0.85 14.85
N GLN A 144 10.14 0.36 15.39
CA GLN A 144 9.84 0.58 16.80
C GLN A 144 9.44 2.04 17.06
N CYS A 145 8.39 2.25 17.83
CA CYS A 145 8.01 3.59 18.32
C CYS A 145 8.58 3.86 19.72
N ASN A 146 8.19 4.98 20.33
CA ASN A 146 8.57 5.33 21.69
C ASN A 146 7.83 4.54 22.79
N GLY A 147 7.12 3.47 22.43
CA GLY A 147 6.32 2.66 23.35
C GLY A 147 4.90 3.14 23.55
N VAL A 148 4.64 4.43 23.36
CA VAL A 148 3.36 5.07 23.70
C VAL A 148 2.48 5.23 22.47
N THR A 149 3.01 5.82 21.40
CA THR A 149 2.20 6.18 20.23
C THR A 149 3.00 6.04 18.93
N THR A 150 2.27 5.87 17.83
CA THR A 150 2.79 6.15 16.49
C THR A 150 2.61 7.63 16.16
N ARG A 151 3.05 8.06 14.99
CA ARG A 151 3.02 9.44 14.52
C ARG A 151 2.05 9.60 13.37
N ASP A 152 1.52 10.80 13.32
CA ASP A 152 0.83 11.39 12.20
C ASP A 152 1.71 11.43 10.94
N SER A 153 1.11 11.26 9.76
CA SER A 153 1.87 11.17 8.50
C SER A 153 2.77 12.38 8.25
N GLU A 154 2.27 13.58 8.51
CA GLU A 154 2.99 14.85 8.32
C GLU A 154 4.13 15.04 9.32
N ARG A 155 4.10 14.30 10.42
CA ARG A 155 5.12 14.28 11.46
C ARG A 155 6.07 13.10 11.31
N ALA A 156 6.13 12.46 10.15
CA ALA A 156 7.11 11.42 9.88
C ALA A 156 8.53 11.88 10.21
N LEU A 157 9.35 10.97 10.76
CA LEU A 157 10.64 11.32 11.35
C LEU A 157 11.81 10.72 10.54
N ASN A 158 12.88 11.49 10.36
CA ASN A 158 14.20 10.89 10.16
C ASN A 158 14.72 10.45 11.53
N TRP A 159 14.56 9.18 11.87
CA TRP A 159 14.93 8.66 13.19
C TRP A 159 16.43 8.73 13.54
N ARG A 160 17.30 8.96 12.55
CA ARG A 160 18.73 9.15 12.77
C ARG A 160 19.06 10.58 13.20
N THR A 161 18.37 11.56 12.64
CA THR A 161 18.66 12.99 12.88
C THR A 161 17.64 13.69 13.77
N GLY A 162 16.46 13.11 13.94
CA GLY A 162 15.34 13.71 14.66
C GLY A 162 14.55 14.74 13.85
N GLN A 163 14.92 14.98 12.59
CA GLN A 163 14.25 15.93 11.72
C GLN A 163 12.90 15.39 11.23
N GLU A 164 11.85 16.20 11.24
CA GLU A 164 10.58 15.86 10.59
C GLU A 164 10.71 15.91 9.07
N LEU A 165 10.22 14.88 8.40
CA LEU A 165 10.24 14.72 6.95
C LEU A 165 9.12 15.47 6.24
N ARG A 166 8.13 15.98 7.00
CA ARG A 166 7.01 16.80 6.50
C ARG A 166 6.27 16.17 5.32
N TRP A 167 5.90 14.88 5.44
CA TRP A 167 5.09 14.21 4.43
C TRP A 167 3.68 14.84 4.35
N ASN A 168 2.92 14.46 3.32
CA ASN A 168 1.55 14.94 3.16
C ASN A 168 0.59 14.30 4.16
N TYR A 169 -0.56 14.96 4.37
CA TYR A 169 -1.66 14.39 5.15
C TYR A 169 -2.21 13.13 4.49
N VAL A 170 -2.35 12.07 5.29
CA VAL A 170 -2.95 10.81 4.87
C VAL A 170 -3.94 10.35 5.95
N ALA A 171 -5.22 10.23 5.56
CA ALA A 171 -6.33 10.02 6.50
C ALA A 171 -6.21 8.71 7.31
N TYR A 172 -5.67 7.66 6.71
CA TYR A 172 -5.50 6.34 7.35
C TYR A 172 -4.15 6.18 8.08
N LEU A 173 -3.25 7.15 8.02
CA LEU A 173 -1.94 7.13 8.70
C LEU A 173 -1.90 8.20 9.80
N ARG A 174 -2.62 7.94 10.89
CA ARG A 174 -2.66 8.83 12.05
C ARG A 174 -1.89 8.28 13.24
N ALA A 175 -1.55 9.15 14.18
CA ALA A 175 -1.03 8.73 15.47
C ALA A 175 -2.04 7.80 16.18
N ARG A 176 -1.56 6.64 16.64
CA ARG A 176 -2.34 5.62 17.34
C ARG A 176 -1.56 5.13 18.57
N PRO A 177 -2.23 4.87 19.70
CA PRO A 177 -1.53 4.32 20.86
C PRO A 177 -0.97 2.92 20.57
N CYS A 178 0.21 2.63 21.09
CA CYS A 178 0.96 1.40 20.89
C CYS A 178 0.80 0.41 22.08
N SER A 179 1.61 -0.64 22.11
CA SER A 179 1.53 -1.75 23.08
C SER A 179 2.08 -1.45 24.47
N GLY A 180 2.84 -0.35 24.64
CA GLY A 180 3.57 -0.03 25.88
C GLY A 180 5.00 -0.58 25.96
N HIS A 181 5.60 -1.07 24.87
CA HIS A 181 6.99 -1.55 24.89
C HIS A 181 8.01 -0.45 25.25
N ALA A 182 9.21 -0.85 25.66
CA ALA A 182 10.30 0.10 25.91
C ALA A 182 10.60 0.96 24.65
N PRO A 183 10.94 2.25 24.80
CA PRO A 183 11.34 3.10 23.69
C PRO A 183 12.67 2.62 23.08
N TYR A 184 12.89 2.95 21.80
CA TYR A 184 14.19 2.72 21.18
C TYR A 184 15.23 3.70 21.73
N THR A 185 16.38 3.21 22.19
CA THR A 185 17.41 4.02 22.87
C THR A 185 18.52 4.53 21.94
N GLY A 186 18.48 4.20 20.64
CA GLY A 186 19.49 4.63 19.66
C GLY A 186 19.04 5.78 18.76
N GLY A 187 19.92 6.17 17.81
CA GLY A 187 19.61 7.18 16.80
C GLY A 187 19.56 8.59 17.39
N SER A 188 18.52 9.35 17.04
CA SER A 188 18.37 10.76 17.44
C SER A 188 17.92 10.96 18.91
N GLY A 189 17.77 9.90 19.70
CA GLY A 189 17.17 9.96 21.04
C GLY A 189 15.66 10.20 21.06
N SER A 190 14.98 10.18 19.91
CA SER A 190 13.53 10.43 19.79
C SER A 190 12.65 9.31 20.37
N GLY A 191 13.23 8.15 20.69
CA GLY A 191 12.50 6.95 21.08
C GLY A 191 12.03 6.10 19.90
N TYR A 192 12.27 6.50 18.64
CA TYR A 192 11.81 5.79 17.44
C TYR A 192 12.96 5.16 16.66
N LYS A 193 12.71 3.98 16.10
CA LYS A 193 13.52 3.35 15.05
C LYS A 193 12.66 3.25 13.79
N GLY A 194 12.92 4.13 12.82
CA GLY A 194 12.10 4.33 11.63
C GLY A 194 11.20 5.56 11.72
N HIS A 195 10.43 5.82 10.66
CA HIS A 195 9.74 7.11 10.49
C HIS A 195 8.55 7.36 11.43
N GLY A 196 8.11 6.33 12.17
CA GLY A 196 7.10 6.47 13.21
C GLY A 196 5.64 6.44 12.74
N VAL A 197 5.39 6.31 11.43
CA VAL A 197 4.04 6.44 10.83
C VAL A 197 3.47 5.07 10.45
N GLY A 198 2.19 4.83 10.75
CA GLY A 198 1.53 3.56 10.45
C GLY A 198 1.87 2.47 11.46
N MET A 199 2.15 1.24 11.01
CA MET A 199 2.31 0.10 11.92
C MET A 199 3.69 0.05 12.58
N CYS A 200 3.72 -0.01 13.92
CA CYS A 200 4.92 -0.31 14.70
C CYS A 200 5.12 -1.83 14.77
N GLN A 201 6.19 -2.36 14.18
CA GLN A 201 6.47 -3.81 14.13
C GLN A 201 6.60 -4.41 15.54
N THR A 202 7.37 -3.77 16.41
CA THR A 202 7.52 -4.20 17.82
C THR A 202 6.19 -4.19 18.56
N GLY A 203 5.36 -3.16 18.32
CA GLY A 203 4.03 -3.09 18.90
C GLY A 203 3.07 -4.16 18.38
N ALA A 204 3.09 -4.43 17.08
CA ALA A 204 2.32 -5.52 16.46
C ALA A 204 2.70 -6.88 17.06
N ARG A 205 3.99 -7.15 17.27
CA ARG A 205 4.48 -8.34 17.97
C ARG A 205 3.86 -8.47 19.36
N ASP A 206 3.92 -7.41 20.17
CA ASP A 206 3.41 -7.46 21.55
C ASP A 206 1.90 -7.63 21.60
N LEU A 207 1.16 -6.99 20.69
CA LEU A 207 -0.28 -7.14 20.58
C LEU A 207 -0.65 -8.59 20.19
N ALA A 208 0.09 -9.18 19.25
CA ALA A 208 -0.08 -10.58 18.87
C ALA A 208 0.26 -11.53 20.04
N THR A 209 1.32 -11.25 20.81
CA THR A 209 1.64 -12.02 22.04
C THR A 209 0.51 -11.95 23.07
N LYS A 210 -0.25 -10.85 23.10
CA LYS A 210 -1.44 -10.68 23.94
C LYS A 210 -2.72 -11.31 23.34
N GLY A 211 -2.60 -12.05 22.23
CA GLY A 211 -3.69 -12.78 21.59
C GLY A 211 -4.49 -11.99 20.56
N MET A 212 -4.06 -10.78 20.20
CA MET A 212 -4.74 -9.97 19.18
C MET A 212 -4.55 -10.57 17.78
N GLY A 213 -5.63 -10.67 17.01
CA GLY A 213 -5.59 -11.17 15.63
C GLY A 213 -4.98 -10.14 14.66
N TYR A 214 -4.41 -10.60 13.55
CA TYR A 214 -3.71 -9.74 12.59
C TYR A 214 -4.59 -8.62 12.00
N GLN A 215 -5.87 -8.88 11.76
CA GLN A 215 -6.80 -7.87 11.25
C GLN A 215 -7.06 -6.75 12.29
N GLU A 216 -7.14 -7.11 13.57
CA GLU A 216 -7.28 -6.16 14.67
C GLU A 216 -6.01 -5.33 14.85
N ILE A 217 -4.83 -5.97 14.73
CA ILE A 217 -3.54 -5.28 14.73
C ILE A 217 -3.49 -4.24 13.60
N LEU A 218 -3.89 -4.61 12.39
CA LEU A 218 -3.92 -3.67 11.26
C LEU A 218 -4.91 -2.53 11.49
N GLY A 219 -6.14 -2.83 11.93
CA GLY A 219 -7.16 -1.81 12.27
C GLY A 219 -6.76 -0.91 13.45
N ARG A 220 -5.86 -1.37 14.32
CA ARG A 220 -5.29 -0.55 15.40
C ARG A 220 -4.39 0.56 14.86
N TYR A 221 -3.56 0.25 13.87
CA TYR A 221 -2.54 1.17 13.33
C TYR A 221 -3.00 1.97 12.10
N TYR A 222 -3.93 1.44 11.32
CA TYR A 222 -4.41 2.08 10.09
C TYR A 222 -5.90 2.46 10.26
N THR A 223 -6.19 3.76 10.27
CA THR A 223 -7.53 4.26 10.59
C THR A 223 -8.53 3.95 9.48
N SER A 224 -9.65 3.30 9.84
CA SER A 224 -10.79 3.03 8.95
C SER A 224 -10.43 2.25 7.68
N VAL A 225 -9.42 1.39 7.75
CA VAL A 225 -9.06 0.49 6.65
C VAL A 225 -9.81 -0.83 6.75
N GLN A 226 -9.98 -1.49 5.62
CA GLN A 226 -10.54 -2.84 5.53
C GLN A 226 -9.50 -3.78 4.95
N VAL A 227 -9.37 -4.97 5.53
CA VAL A 227 -8.61 -6.07 4.92
C VAL A 227 -9.57 -6.83 3.99
N VAL A 228 -9.24 -6.86 2.71
CA VAL A 228 -10.04 -7.55 1.67
C VAL A 228 -9.17 -8.57 0.97
N THR A 229 -9.78 -9.67 0.51
CA THR A 229 -9.11 -10.65 -0.37
C THR A 229 -9.47 -10.33 -1.80
N LEU A 230 -8.48 -10.12 -2.65
CA LEU A 230 -8.66 -9.87 -4.08
C LEU A 230 -8.15 -11.05 -4.90
N PRO A 231 -8.80 -11.40 -6.02
CA PRO A 231 -8.31 -12.42 -6.93
C PRO A 231 -6.99 -11.98 -7.56
N VAL A 232 -6.13 -12.94 -7.87
CA VAL A 232 -4.88 -12.69 -8.61
C VAL A 232 -5.16 -12.80 -10.11
N PHE A 233 -4.81 -11.76 -10.86
CA PHE A 233 -4.90 -11.78 -12.32
C PHE A 233 -3.58 -12.26 -12.92
N ASN A 234 -3.61 -13.41 -13.57
CA ASN A 234 -2.54 -13.86 -14.46
C ASN A 234 -2.78 -13.24 -15.84
N ALA A 235 -2.16 -12.08 -16.11
CA ALA A 235 -1.88 -11.75 -17.50
C ALA A 235 -0.86 -12.79 -17.99
N SER A 236 -1.18 -13.56 -19.02
CA SER A 236 -0.22 -14.45 -19.68
C SER A 236 1.09 -13.70 -19.94
N ASN A 237 2.20 -14.12 -19.33
CA ASN A 237 3.49 -13.46 -19.47
C ASN A 237 3.86 -13.31 -20.97
N PRO A 238 4.35 -12.15 -21.44
CA PRO A 238 5.04 -12.11 -22.71
C PRO A 238 6.27 -13.02 -22.60
N THR A 239 6.37 -13.99 -23.52
CA THR A 239 7.49 -14.91 -23.62
C THR A 239 8.80 -14.10 -23.68
N PRO A 240 9.79 -14.37 -22.81
CA PRO A 240 11.07 -13.68 -22.90
C PRO A 240 11.68 -13.92 -24.29
N PRO A 241 12.36 -12.93 -24.89
CA PRO A 241 13.03 -13.12 -26.18
C PRO A 241 14.02 -14.28 -26.03
N LYS A 242 13.94 -15.24 -26.96
CA LYS A 242 14.90 -16.34 -27.04
C LYS A 242 16.29 -15.71 -27.21
N LYS A 243 17.22 -16.13 -26.34
CA LYS A 243 18.65 -15.82 -26.47
C LYS A 243 19.20 -16.33 -27.79
#